data_AF-A0A820QMY6-F1
#
_entry.id   AF-A0A820QMY6-F1
#
_cell.length_a   1.000
_cell.length_b   1.000
_cell.length_c   1.000
_cell.angle_alpha   90.00
_cell.angle_beta   90.00
_cell.angle_gamma   90.00
#
_symmetry.space_group_name_H-M   'P 1'
#
loop_
_entity.id
_entity.type
_entity.pdbx_description
1 polymer ?
#
loop_
_entity_poly.entity_id
_entity_poly.type
_entity_poly.pdbx_seq_one_letter_code
_entity_poly.pdbx_strand_id
1 'polypeptide(L)' 'LLAMNKRLVMGKEIKVNWATTSTSGTVKVDTSKHFHIFVGDLAPEIDQNAIREAFSPFGEISEVKIAKFTDTQKPKGILF' A
#
# COMPACT_ATOMS: atom_id res chain seq x y z
N LEU A 1 28.78 -7.14 12.26
CA LEU A 1 27.93 -7.06 11.05
C LEU A 1 28.16 -8.18 10.02
N LEU A 2 29.33 -8.82 9.96
CA LEU A 2 29.61 -9.90 9.01
C LEU A 2 28.86 -11.22 9.31
N ALA A 3 28.39 -11.42 10.55
CA ALA A 3 27.85 -12.70 11.01
C ALA A 3 26.48 -13.10 10.40
N MET A 4 25.77 -12.14 9.78
CA MET A 4 24.45 -12.39 9.19
C MET A 4 24.37 -12.07 7.70
N ASN A 5 25.35 -11.37 7.13
CA ASN A 5 25.39 -11.13 5.71
C ASN A 5 25.70 -12.45 5.00
N LYS A 6 24.96 -12.79 3.95
CA LYS A 6 25.07 -14.04 3.17
C LYS A 6 24.53 -15.32 3.83
N ARG A 7 23.74 -15.20 4.90
CA ARG A 7 23.12 -16.38 5.54
C ARG A 7 21.88 -16.84 4.77
N LEU A 8 21.68 -18.15 4.64
CA LEU A 8 20.46 -18.71 4.07
C LEU A 8 19.33 -18.71 5.11
N VAL A 9 18.25 -17.99 4.82
CA VAL A 9 16.99 -18.01 5.58
C VAL A 9 15.88 -18.42 4.62
N MET A 10 15.18 -19.52 4.93
CA MET A 10 14.14 -20.09 4.06
C MET A 10 14.60 -20.34 2.61
N GLY A 11 15.86 -20.77 2.44
CA GLY A 11 16.45 -21.03 1.12
C GLY A 11 16.85 -19.78 0.33
N LYS A 12 16.72 -18.57 0.90
CA LYS A 12 17.17 -17.31 0.29
C LYS A 12 18.32 -16.71 1.08
N GLU A 13 19.35 -16.29 0.37
CA GLU A 13 20.50 -15.62 0.95
C GLU A 13 20.12 -14.20 1.38
N ILE A 14 20.38 -13.84 2.63
CA ILE A 14 20.06 -12.51 3.17
C ILE A 14 21.26 -11.57 3.02
N LYS A 15 21.00 -10.34 2.55
CA LYS A 15 21.99 -9.25 2.54
C LYS A 15 21.72 -8.33 3.72
N VAL A 16 22.74 -8.08 4.53
CA VAL A 16 22.67 -7.17 5.68
C VAL A 16 23.55 -5.96 5.43
N ASN A 17 22.93 -4.79 5.38
CA ASN A 17 23.61 -3.49 5.34
C ASN A 17 23.15 -2.66 6.56
N TRP A 18 23.90 -1.62 6.91
CA TRP A 18 23.41 -0.62 7.86
C TRP A 18 22.14 0.04 7.31
N ALA A 19 21.09 0.06 8.12
CA ALA A 19 19.91 0.86 7.85
C ALA A 19 20.28 2.32 8.12
N THR A 20 20.52 3.10 7.06
CA THR A 20 20.50 4.55 7.18
C THR A 20 19.04 4.99 7.02
N THR A 21 18.48 5.64 8.05
CA THR A 21 17.28 6.47 7.86
C THR A 21 17.62 7.46 6.76
N SER A 22 16.86 7.43 5.67
CA SER A 22 17.08 8.22 4.47
C SER A 22 17.46 9.66 4.83
N THR A 23 18.70 10.07 4.54
CA THR A 23 19.16 11.47 4.64
C THR A 23 18.60 12.31 3.48
N SER A 24 17.73 11.76 2.65
CA SER A 24 16.85 12.52 1.78
C SER A 24 15.60 12.88 2.59
N GLY A 25 15.38 14.17 2.85
CA GLY A 25 14.29 14.74 3.65
C GLY A 25 12.87 14.48 3.13
N THR A 26 12.53 13.25 2.77
CA THR A 26 11.14 12.80 2.75
C THR A 26 10.75 12.65 4.21
N VAL A 27 10.13 13.70 4.75
CA VAL A 27 9.35 13.64 5.99
C VAL A 27 8.59 12.33 5.93
N LYS A 28 8.94 11.37 6.80
CA LYS A 28 8.15 10.15 6.94
C LYS A 28 6.77 10.65 7.33
N VAL A 29 5.82 10.58 6.41
CA VAL A 29 4.43 10.93 6.69
C VAL A 29 4.03 10.06 7.86
N ASP A 30 3.68 10.69 8.97
CA ASP A 30 3.26 9.97 10.16
C ASP A 30 1.92 9.29 9.85
N THR A 31 1.98 8.05 9.39
CA THR A 31 0.81 7.23 9.08
C THR A 31 0.24 6.53 10.31
N SER A 32 0.70 6.86 11.53
CA SER A 32 0.24 6.21 12.77
C SER A 32 -1.27 6.39 13.01
N LYS A 33 -1.89 7.36 12.34
CA LYS A 33 -3.34 7.63 12.36
C LYS A 33 -4.01 7.41 11.00
N HIS A 34 -3.31 6.81 10.04
CA HIS A 34 -3.91 6.47 8.74
C HIS A 34 -4.56 5.11 8.84
N PHE A 35 -5.82 5.05 8.41
CA PHE A 35 -6.59 3.82 8.35
C PHE A 35 -6.82 3.45 6.91
N HIS A 36 -6.64 2.17 6.63
CA HIS A 36 -6.72 1.58 5.31
C HIS A 36 -7.97 0.69 5.25
N ILE A 37 -8.87 0.97 4.31
CA ILE A 37 -10.10 0.18 4.10
C ILE A 37 -10.05 -0.48 2.73
N PHE A 38 -10.62 -1.67 2.61
CA PHE A 38 -10.67 -2.37 1.33
C PHE A 38 -12.10 -2.51 0.87
N VAL A 39 -12.38 -2.07 -0.35
CA VAL A 39 -13.72 -2.11 -0.93
C VAL A 39 -13.69 -3.06 -2.13
N GLY A 40 -14.37 -4.20 -2.01
CA GLY A 40 -14.53 -5.17 -3.09
C GLY A 40 -15.79 -4.93 -3.92
N ASP A 41 -15.92 -5.67 -5.01
CA ASP A 41 -17.12 -5.73 -5.84
C ASP A 41 -17.59 -4.37 -6.39
N LEU A 42 -16.63 -3.47 -6.64
CA LEU A 42 -16.91 -2.20 -7.31
C LEU A 42 -17.11 -2.45 -8.81
N ALA A 43 -18.15 -1.85 -9.36
CA ALA A 43 -18.41 -1.89 -10.79
C ALA A 43 -17.24 -1.25 -11.56
N PRO A 44 -16.88 -1.78 -12.75
CA PRO A 44 -15.71 -1.32 -13.50
C PRO A 44 -15.78 0.15 -13.93
N GLU A 45 -16.98 0.72 -14.01
CA GLU A 45 -17.25 2.13 -14.29
C GLU A 45 -17.07 3.07 -13.10
N ILE A 46 -16.83 2.55 -11.89
CA ILE A 46 -16.65 3.40 -10.70
C ILE A 46 -15.27 4.07 -10.74
N ASP A 47 -15.31 5.40 -10.74
CA ASP A 47 -14.13 6.25 -10.66
C ASP A 47 -13.82 6.71 -9.23
N GLN A 48 -12.61 7.22 -9.04
CA GLN A 48 -12.12 7.71 -7.75
C GLN A 48 -13.02 8.82 -7.15
N ASN A 49 -13.64 9.65 -7.98
CA ASN A 49 -14.56 10.70 -7.53
C ASN A 49 -15.84 10.12 -6.91
N ALA A 50 -16.44 9.11 -7.54
CA ALA A 50 -17.64 8.46 -7.01
C ALA A 50 -17.37 7.80 -5.65
N ILE A 51 -16.19 7.21 -5.49
CA ILE A 51 -15.76 6.67 -4.19
C ILE A 51 -15.58 7.80 -3.17
N ARG A 52 -14.91 8.90 -3.55
CA ARG A 52 -14.72 10.03 -2.64
C ARG A 52 -16.05 10.61 -2.15
N GLU A 53 -17.02 10.75 -3.04
CA GLU A 53 -18.36 11.23 -2.72
C GLU A 53 -19.11 10.26 -1.80
N ALA A 54 -19.10 8.96 -2.13
CA ALA A 54 -19.73 7.93 -1.33
C ALA A 54 -19.18 7.83 0.09
N PHE A 55 -17.87 8.05 0.27
CA PHE A 55 -17.21 8.00 1.58
C PHE A 55 -17.11 9.36 2.30
N SER A 56 -17.51 10.45 1.65
CA SER A 56 -17.48 11.80 2.23
C SER A 56 -18.19 11.95 3.59
N PRO A 57 -19.31 11.25 3.88
CA PRO A 57 -19.96 11.36 5.19
C PRO A 57 -19.16 10.72 6.33
N PHE A 58 -18.19 9.85 6.02
CA PHE A 58 -17.40 9.12 7.01
C PHE A 58 -16.08 9.80 7.37
N GLY A 59 -15.75 10.91 6.70
CA GLY A 59 -14.57 11.72 6.97
C GLY A 59 -13.76 12.05 5.72
N GLU A 60 -12.64 12.73 5.92
CA GLU A 60 -11.74 13.10 4.83
C GLU A 60 -10.89 11.91 4.38
N ILE A 61 -10.83 11.73 3.06
CA ILE A 61 -10.09 10.64 2.44
C ILE A 61 -8.74 11.17 1.94
N SER A 62 -7.66 10.72 2.58
CA SER A 62 -6.29 11.11 2.22
C SER A 62 -5.88 10.58 0.85
N GLU A 63 -6.15 9.30 0.58
CA GLU A 63 -5.73 8.64 -0.66
C GLU A 63 -6.80 7.64 -1.14
N VAL A 64 -6.91 7.48 -2.47
CA VAL A 64 -7.73 6.46 -3.11
C VAL A 64 -6.90 5.81 -4.20
N LYS A 65 -6.77 4.48 -4.18
CA LYS A 65 -6.02 3.73 -5.20
C LYS A 65 -6.91 2.67 -5.82
N ILE A 66 -7.38 2.89 -7.06
CA ILE A 66 -8.18 1.88 -7.77
C ILE A 66 -7.28 0.78 -8.32
N ALA A 67 -7.34 -0.41 -7.72
CA ALA A 67 -6.64 -1.60 -8.21
C ALA A 67 -7.39 -2.17 -9.43
N LYS A 68 -6.96 -1.80 -10.64
CA LYS A 68 -7.44 -2.41 -11.88
C LYS A 68 -6.55 -3.62 -12.20
N PHE A 69 -7.09 -4.83 -12.05
CA PHE A 69 -6.42 -6.04 -12.54
C PHE A 69 -6.60 -6.12 -14.06
N THR A 70 -5.50 -5.99 -14.82
CA THR A 70 -5.52 -6.03 -16.29
C THR A 70 -5.48 -7.45 -16.87
N ASP A 71 -5.46 -8.50 -16.05
CA ASP A 71 -5.28 -9.86 -16.57
C ASP A 71 -5.97 -10.96 -15.75
N THR A 72 -7.27 -10.84 -15.47
CA THR A 72 -8.19 -12.00 -15.35
C THR A 72 -9.59 -11.51 -15.00
N GLN A 73 -10.59 -12.15 -15.59
CA GLN A 73 -12.01 -11.81 -15.45
C GLN A 73 -12.59 -12.06 -14.03
N LYS A 74 -12.14 -11.31 -13.02
CA LYS A 74 -12.92 -11.01 -11.80
C LYS A 74 -12.18 -10.02 -10.90
N PRO A 75 -12.74 -8.83 -10.63
CA PRO A 75 -12.13 -7.90 -9.68
C PRO A 75 -12.39 -8.34 -8.23
N LYS A 76 -11.31 -8.50 -7.45
CA LYS A 76 -11.37 -8.66 -5.99
C LYS A 76 -10.59 -7.53 -5.32
N GLY A 77 -11.32 -6.51 -4.85
CA GLY A 77 -10.86 -5.59 -3.80
C GLY A 77 -9.94 -4.46 -4.23
N ILE A 78 -10.34 -3.23 -3.90
CA ILE A 78 -9.54 -2.01 -4.00
C ILE A 78 -8.87 -1.71 -2.65
N LEU A 79 -7.59 -1.33 -2.68
CA LEU A 79 -6.76 -0.86 -1.56
C LEU A 79 -6.96 0.65 -1.32
N PHE A 80 -7.31 1.07 -0.10
CA PHE A 80 -7.19 2.47 0.36
C PHE A 80 -6.20 2.52 1.48
#